data_AF-A0A1G6UPV6-F1
#
_entry.id   AF-A0A1G6UPV6-F1
#
_cell.length_a   1.000
_cell.length_b   1.000
_cell.length_c   1.000
_cell.angle_alpha   90.00
_cell.angle_beta   90.00
_cell.angle_gamma   90.00
#
_symmetry.space_group_name_H-M   'P 1'
#
loop_
_entity.id
_entity.type
_entity.pdbx_description
1 polymer ?
#
loop_
_entity_poly.entity_id
_entity_poly.type
_entity_poly.pdbx_seq_one_letter_code
_entity_poly.pdbx_strand_id
1 'polypeptide(L)'
;MLDVSPATCLIVAAALPLLFSVALFWRSRRPAGLGGRLLRLGLALALAFFALILALLGLAIFGYARLLQETDVATLAVRQVEPQRFAVDLGLPDGTQHRFELTGDQWQLDARVLRWRLPALLAGAPSLYRLERLSSRYSEAEQEREAPRSVHALGAQAFPDLWTLRRQFPQYLGFVDADFGSGVYLPLIDGARYRVSLGPRGGLVARPADAQTERLLQDARW
;
A
#
# COMPACT_ATOMS: atom_id res chain seq x y z
N MET A 1 -0.30 -15.57 18.09
CA MET A 1 -1.54 -14.84 18.43
C MET A 1 -2.17 -14.43 17.12
N LEU A 2 -3.41 -14.82 16.86
CA LEU A 2 -4.12 -14.37 15.66
C LEU A 2 -4.41 -12.87 15.83
N ASP A 3 -3.78 -12.00 15.03
CA ASP A 3 -4.13 -10.58 14.98
C ASP A 3 -5.51 -10.45 14.35
N VAL A 4 -6.55 -10.60 15.18
CA VAL A 4 -7.94 -10.43 14.75
C VAL A 4 -8.15 -8.94 14.53
N SER A 5 -8.28 -8.53 13.27
CA SER A 5 -8.51 -7.13 12.92
C SER A 5 -9.76 -6.59 13.64
N PRO A 6 -9.76 -5.31 14.08
CA PRO A 6 -10.94 -4.72 14.74
C PRO A 6 -12.20 -4.79 13.86
N ALA A 7 -12.02 -4.77 12.53
CA ALA A 7 -13.09 -4.96 11.56
C ALA A 7 -13.73 -6.37 11.64
N THR A 8 -12.92 -7.42 11.74
CA THR A 8 -13.42 -8.80 11.88
C THR A 8 -14.19 -9.00 13.18
N CYS A 9 -13.76 -8.38 14.28
CA CYS A 9 -14.51 -8.40 15.54
C CYS A 9 -15.89 -7.76 15.41
N LEU A 10 -16.01 -6.62 14.73
CA LEU A 10 -17.30 -5.93 14.53
C LEU A 10 -18.26 -6.72 13.64
N ILE A 11 -17.74 -7.35 12.58
CA ILE A 11 -18.56 -8.20 11.69
C ILE A 11 -19.07 -9.44 12.43
N VAL A 12 -18.21 -10.09 13.25
CA VAL A 12 -18.62 -11.23 14.07
C VAL A 12 -19.60 -10.80 15.17
N ALA A 13 -19.37 -9.64 15.79
CA ALA A 13 -20.27 -9.09 16.81
C ALA A 13 -21.67 -8.77 16.26
N ALA A 14 -21.80 -8.44 14.96
CA ALA A 14 -23.08 -8.24 14.30
C ALA A 14 -23.93 -9.53 14.20
N ALA A 15 -23.32 -10.72 14.29
CA ALA A 15 -24.03 -12.00 14.21
C ALA A 15 -24.98 -12.23 15.39
N LEU A 16 -24.59 -11.82 16.62
CA LEU A 16 -25.41 -12.01 17.82
C LEU A 16 -26.76 -11.25 17.78
N PRO A 17 -26.82 -9.93 17.53
CA PRO A 17 -28.08 -9.21 17.42
C PRO A 17 -28.90 -9.67 16.21
N LEU A 18 -28.25 -10.09 15.12
CA LEU A 18 -28.93 -10.66 13.95
C LEU A 18 -29.64 -11.99 14.30
N LEU A 19 -28.95 -12.91 14.97
CA LEU A 19 -29.52 -14.18 15.41
C LEU A 19 -30.67 -13.96 16.40
N PHE A 20 -30.52 -13.01 17.33
CA PHE A 20 -31.56 -12.67 18.30
C PHE A 20 -32.78 -12.01 17.62
N SER A 21 -32.56 -11.16 16.61
CA SER A 21 -33.62 -10.59 15.77
C SER A 21 -34.42 -11.68 15.04
N VAL A 22 -33.73 -12.64 14.41
CA VAL A 22 -34.37 -13.78 13.73
C VAL A 22 -35.16 -14.63 14.74
N ALA A 23 -34.59 -14.94 15.90
CA ALA A 23 -35.28 -15.71 16.94
C ALA A 23 -36.56 -15.01 17.44
N LEU A 24 -36.52 -13.68 17.65
CA LEU A 24 -37.68 -12.89 18.06
C LEU A 24 -38.74 -12.81 16.95
N PHE A 25 -38.33 -12.67 15.69
CA PHE A 25 -39.22 -12.70 14.54
C PHE A 25 -39.94 -14.05 14.42
N TRP A 26 -39.22 -15.16 14.56
CA TRP A 26 -39.79 -16.51 14.56
C TRP A 26 -40.74 -16.71 15.75
N ARG A 27 -40.38 -16.23 16.94
CA ARG A 27 -41.23 -16.28 18.14
C ARG A 27 -42.47 -15.38 18.05
N SER A 28 -42.47 -14.37 17.19
CA SER A 28 -43.66 -13.54 16.90
C SER A 28 -44.74 -14.28 16.10
N ARG A 29 -44.40 -15.41 15.46
CA ARG A 29 -45.36 -16.27 14.75
C ARG A 29 -46.17 -17.18 15.68
N ARG A 30 -45.78 -17.31 16.95
CA ARG A 30 -46.57 -18.04 17.96
C ARG A 30 -47.77 -17.19 18.40
N PRO A 31 -48.93 -17.81 18.71
CA PRO A 31 -50.10 -17.07 19.16
C PRO A 31 -49.78 -16.29 20.44
N ALA A 32 -49.90 -14.98 20.35
CA ALA A 32 -49.74 -14.02 21.43
C ALA A 32 -50.69 -12.85 21.18
N GLY A 33 -51.07 -12.11 22.23
CA GLY A 33 -51.86 -10.89 22.07
C GLY A 33 -51.19 -9.88 21.13
N LEU A 34 -51.99 -9.08 20.42
CA LEU A 34 -51.54 -8.10 19.42
C LEU A 34 -50.39 -7.21 19.92
N GLY A 35 -50.46 -6.71 21.16
CA GLY A 35 -49.40 -5.89 21.77
C GLY A 35 -48.06 -6.63 21.97
N GLY A 36 -48.11 -7.90 22.40
CA GLY A 36 -46.90 -8.72 22.56
C GLY A 36 -46.24 -9.10 21.22
N ARG A 37 -47.03 -9.20 20.15
CA ARG A 37 -46.52 -9.42 18.80
C ARG A 37 -45.86 -8.15 18.23
N LEU A 38 -46.48 -6.99 18.39
CA LEU A 38 -45.93 -5.70 17.95
C LEU A 38 -44.62 -5.35 18.66
N LEU A 39 -44.54 -5.54 19.98
CA LEU A 39 -43.32 -5.31 20.76
C LEU A 39 -42.15 -6.19 20.27
N ARG A 40 -42.41 -7.49 20.03
CA ARG A 40 -41.38 -8.42 19.52
C ARG A 40 -40.91 -8.06 18.12
N LEU A 41 -41.81 -7.62 17.25
CA LEU A 41 -41.46 -7.18 15.89
C LEU A 41 -40.64 -5.88 15.92
N GLY A 42 -41.03 -4.90 16.75
CA GLY A 42 -40.27 -3.66 16.93
C GLY A 42 -38.86 -3.93 17.48
N LEU A 43 -38.73 -4.80 18.48
CA LEU A 43 -37.43 -5.19 19.03
C LEU A 43 -36.59 -5.97 18.00
N ALA A 44 -37.19 -6.89 17.25
CA ALA A 44 -36.50 -7.61 16.18
C ALA A 44 -35.97 -6.65 15.10
N LEU A 45 -36.77 -5.65 14.70
CA LEU A 45 -36.37 -4.65 13.73
C LEU A 45 -35.23 -3.76 14.25
N ALA A 46 -35.32 -3.32 15.51
CA ALA A 46 -34.26 -2.53 16.15
C ALA A 46 -32.93 -3.30 16.21
N LEU A 47 -32.96 -4.59 16.56
CA LEU A 47 -31.77 -5.45 16.59
C LEU A 47 -31.21 -5.73 15.20
N ALA A 48 -32.07 -5.93 14.20
CA ALA A 48 -31.64 -6.09 12.80
C ALA A 48 -30.96 -4.80 12.30
N PHE A 49 -31.52 -3.64 12.62
CA PHE A 49 -30.94 -2.35 12.27
C PHE A 49 -29.59 -2.12 12.97
N PHE A 50 -29.49 -2.47 14.25
CA PHE A 50 -28.23 -2.42 14.98
C PHE A 50 -27.17 -3.35 14.40
N ALA A 51 -27.54 -4.58 14.04
CA ALA A 51 -26.65 -5.54 13.36
C ALA A 51 -26.17 -4.98 12.01
N LEU A 52 -27.05 -4.34 11.24
CA LEU A 52 -26.70 -3.71 9.96
C LEU A 52 -25.68 -2.59 10.14
N ILE A 53 -25.87 -1.71 11.14
CA ILE A 53 -24.91 -0.63 11.44
C ILE A 53 -23.54 -1.21 11.79
N LEU A 54 -23.48 -2.23 12.66
CA LEU A 54 -22.22 -2.87 13.04
C LEU A 54 -21.52 -3.51 11.84
N ALA A 55 -22.27 -4.19 10.97
CA ALA A 55 -21.72 -4.80 9.75
C ALA A 55 -21.17 -3.73 8.78
N LEU A 56 -21.91 -2.64 8.55
CA LEU A 56 -21.46 -1.54 7.70
C LEU A 56 -20.22 -0.84 8.27
N LEU A 57 -20.17 -0.63 9.58
CA LEU A 57 -19.01 -0.06 10.26
C LEU A 57 -17.79 -0.97 10.15
N GLY A 58 -17.97 -2.29 10.37
CA GLY A 58 -16.93 -3.29 10.18
C GLY A 58 -16.39 -3.30 8.74
N LEU A 59 -17.29 -3.24 7.74
CA LEU A 59 -16.91 -3.16 6.33
C LEU A 59 -16.15 -1.87 6.01
N ALA A 60 -16.58 -0.73 6.57
CA ALA A 60 -15.91 0.55 6.38
C ALA A 60 -14.49 0.54 6.97
N ILE A 61 -14.32 0.02 8.18
CA ILE A 61 -13.00 -0.10 8.83
C ILE A 61 -12.11 -1.08 8.07
N PHE A 62 -12.67 -2.21 7.60
CA PHE A 62 -11.92 -3.17 6.78
C PHE A 62 -11.42 -2.53 5.48
N GLY A 63 -12.32 -1.84 4.76
CA GLY A 63 -11.98 -1.10 3.55
C GLY A 63 -10.92 -0.04 3.82
N TYR A 64 -11.08 0.74 4.88
CA TYR A 64 -10.12 1.77 5.27
C TYR A 64 -8.75 1.18 5.61
N ALA A 65 -8.68 0.13 6.42
CA ALA A 65 -7.43 -0.53 6.76
C ALA A 65 -6.69 -1.06 5.52
N ARG A 66 -7.43 -1.65 4.58
CA ARG A 66 -6.88 -2.09 3.29
C ARG A 66 -6.35 -0.93 2.45
N LEU A 67 -6.99 0.23 2.53
CA LEU A 67 -6.55 1.48 1.91
C LEU A 67 -5.34 2.13 2.59
N LEU A 68 -4.85 1.60 3.72
CA LEU A 68 -3.65 2.09 4.40
C LEU A 68 -2.47 1.10 4.32
N GLN A 69 -2.69 -0.12 3.84
CA GLN A 69 -1.61 -1.10 3.72
C GLN A 69 -0.65 -0.70 2.62
N GLU A 70 0.56 -0.36 3.02
CA GLU A 70 1.69 -0.18 2.12
C GLU A 70 2.38 -1.53 1.89
N THR A 71 2.87 -1.76 0.68
CA THR A 71 3.61 -2.97 0.32
C THR A 71 5.09 -2.63 0.20
N ASP A 72 5.97 -3.34 0.91
CA ASP A 72 7.41 -3.12 0.77
C ASP A 72 7.87 -3.49 -0.65
N VAL A 73 8.61 -2.58 -1.28
CA VAL A 73 9.08 -2.69 -2.67
C VAL A 73 10.58 -2.80 -2.77
N ALA A 74 11.32 -2.09 -1.91
CA ALA A 74 12.77 -2.16 -1.89
C ALA A 74 13.34 -1.71 -0.54
N THR A 75 14.56 -2.15 -0.26
CA THR A 75 15.40 -1.62 0.82
C THR A 75 16.71 -1.13 0.24
N LEU A 76 17.20 0.02 0.70
CA LEU A 76 18.48 0.58 0.28
C LEU A 76 19.40 0.65 1.50
N ALA A 77 20.64 0.22 1.35
CA ALA A 77 21.70 0.46 2.32
C ALA A 77 22.82 1.26 1.65
N VAL A 78 23.19 2.38 2.27
CA VAL A 78 24.15 3.33 1.72
C VAL A 78 25.48 3.22 2.46
N ARG A 79 26.57 3.19 1.71
CA ARG A 79 27.93 3.27 2.22
C ARG A 79 28.73 4.28 1.42
N GLN A 80 29.38 5.21 2.09
CA GLN A 80 30.26 6.16 1.44
C GLN A 80 31.57 5.48 1.05
N VAL A 81 32.00 5.70 -0.19
CA VAL A 81 33.28 5.21 -0.73
C VAL A 81 34.26 6.37 -0.85
N GLU A 82 33.80 7.50 -1.39
CA GLU A 82 34.55 8.76 -1.54
C GLU A 82 33.62 9.95 -1.27
N PRO A 83 34.14 11.20 -1.17
CA PRO A 83 33.29 12.38 -1.13
C PRO A 83 32.30 12.41 -2.31
N GLN A 84 31.01 12.51 -2.02
CA GLN A 84 29.91 12.46 -3.00
C GLN A 84 29.86 11.18 -3.85
N ARG A 85 30.50 10.09 -3.43
CA ARG A 85 30.46 8.78 -4.10
C ARG A 85 30.08 7.69 -3.12
N PHE A 86 28.98 7.01 -3.43
CA PHE A 86 28.34 6.05 -2.54
C PHE A 86 28.11 4.72 -3.24
N ALA A 87 28.37 3.63 -2.52
CA ALA A 87 27.88 2.30 -2.87
C ALA A 87 26.50 2.12 -2.24
N VAL A 88 25.51 1.76 -3.05
CA VAL A 88 24.13 1.53 -2.63
C VAL A 88 23.74 0.10 -2.92
N ASP A 89 23.43 -0.63 -1.86
CA ASP A 89 22.89 -2.00 -1.93
C ASP A 89 21.36 -1.92 -1.95
N LEU A 90 20.77 -2.26 -3.09
CA LEU A 90 19.33 -2.34 -3.32
C LEU A 90 18.87 -3.79 -3.13
N GLY A 91 18.10 -4.03 -2.07
CA GLY A 91 17.43 -5.30 -1.80
C GLY A 91 15.97 -5.28 -2.25
N LEU A 92 15.54 -6.36 -2.89
CA LEU A 92 14.17 -6.59 -3.34
C LEU A 92 13.47 -7.61 -2.40
N PRO A 93 12.12 -7.60 -2.33
CA PRO A 93 11.35 -8.53 -1.51
C PRO A 93 11.52 -10.01 -1.89
N ASP A 94 11.96 -10.29 -3.12
CA ASP A 94 12.27 -11.65 -3.61
C ASP A 94 13.63 -12.17 -3.12
N GLY A 95 14.37 -11.37 -2.35
CA GLY A 95 15.70 -11.68 -1.85
C GLY A 95 16.83 -11.31 -2.81
N THR A 96 16.51 -10.83 -4.02
CA THR A 96 17.51 -10.34 -4.97
C THR A 96 18.17 -9.09 -4.42
N GLN A 97 19.50 -9.02 -4.55
CA GLN A 97 20.26 -7.83 -4.18
C GLN A 97 21.10 -7.34 -5.35
N HIS A 98 21.09 -6.03 -5.56
CA HIS A 98 21.89 -5.36 -6.57
C HIS A 98 22.73 -4.26 -5.90
N ARG A 99 24.00 -4.19 -6.26
CA ARG A 99 24.90 -3.12 -5.80
C ARG A 99 25.11 -2.13 -6.92
N PHE A 100 24.97 -0.84 -6.60
CA PHE A 100 25.18 0.26 -7.53
C PHE A 100 26.16 1.27 -6.95
N GLU A 101 26.92 1.93 -7.82
CA GLU A 101 27.71 3.11 -7.45
C GLU A 101 26.96 4.37 -7.92
N LEU A 102 26.72 5.28 -6.97
CA LEU A 102 26.03 6.54 -7.18
C LEU A 102 26.97 7.69 -6.86
N THR A 103 26.95 8.73 -7.70
CA THR A 103 27.66 9.99 -7.46
C THR A 103 26.65 11.11 -7.33
N GLY A 104 26.65 11.82 -6.20
CA GLY A 104 25.65 12.84 -5.87
C GLY A 104 25.37 12.94 -4.38
N ASP A 105 24.36 13.74 -4.04
CA ASP A 105 23.95 14.02 -2.66
C ASP A 105 22.68 13.25 -2.26
N GLN A 106 21.90 12.82 -3.24
CA GLN A 106 20.62 12.16 -3.07
C GLN A 106 20.50 10.98 -4.04
N TRP A 107 19.72 9.98 -3.64
CA TRP A 107 19.26 8.92 -4.52
C TRP A 107 17.80 9.14 -4.87
N GLN A 108 17.38 8.69 -6.04
CA GLN A 108 16.00 8.67 -6.49
C GLN A 108 15.68 7.29 -7.07
N LEU A 109 14.58 6.70 -6.60
CA LEU A 109 14.04 5.46 -7.14
C LEU A 109 12.73 5.75 -7.86
N ASP A 110 12.69 5.38 -9.13
CA ASP A 110 11.51 5.50 -9.99
C ASP A 110 10.86 4.13 -10.20
N ALA A 111 9.54 4.09 -10.09
CA ALA A 111 8.72 2.94 -10.40
C ALA A 111 7.56 3.31 -11.34
N ARG A 112 7.16 2.35 -12.16
CA ARG A 112 5.94 2.40 -12.94
C ARG A 112 4.88 1.55 -12.26
N VAL A 113 3.69 2.11 -12.09
CA VAL A 113 2.62 1.46 -11.35
C VAL A 113 1.39 1.32 -12.23
N LEU A 114 0.83 0.11 -12.23
CA LEU A 114 -0.40 -0.22 -12.93
C LEU A 114 -1.50 -0.48 -11.92
N ARG A 115 -2.56 0.33 -12.02
CA ARG A 115 -3.73 0.25 -11.16
C ARG A 115 -4.88 -0.47 -11.83
N TRP A 116 -5.56 -1.32 -11.07
CA TRP A 116 -6.81 -1.94 -11.49
C TRP A 116 -8.00 -0.99 -11.29
N ARG A 117 -9.00 -1.09 -12.17
CA ARG A 117 -10.35 -0.54 -12.00
C ARG A 117 -11.22 -1.53 -11.25
N LEU A 118 -12.36 -1.05 -10.76
CA LEU A 118 -13.44 -1.91 -10.31
C LEU A 118 -13.98 -2.72 -11.52
N PRO A 119 -14.31 -4.01 -11.38
CA PRO A 119 -14.38 -4.80 -10.14
C PRO A 119 -13.07 -5.53 -9.74
N ALA A 120 -12.00 -5.49 -10.53
CA ALA A 120 -10.76 -6.22 -10.24
C ALA A 120 -10.11 -5.82 -8.90
N LEU A 121 -10.28 -4.55 -8.50
CA LEU A 121 -9.87 -4.06 -7.17
C LEU A 121 -10.66 -4.73 -6.01
N LEU A 122 -11.95 -5.01 -6.22
CA LEU A 122 -12.82 -5.73 -5.27
C LEU A 122 -12.48 -7.22 -5.21
N ALA A 123 -12.11 -7.82 -6.35
CA ALA A 123 -11.59 -9.19 -6.42
C ALA A 123 -10.22 -9.36 -5.73
N GLY A 124 -9.61 -8.23 -5.34
CA GLY A 124 -8.44 -8.19 -4.51
C GLY A 124 -7.12 -8.29 -5.26
N ALA A 125 -7.12 -8.00 -6.56
CA ALA A 125 -5.90 -8.00 -7.35
C ALA A 125 -4.87 -6.99 -6.77
N PRO A 126 -3.63 -7.44 -6.49
CA PRO A 126 -2.58 -6.56 -5.96
C PRO A 126 -2.19 -5.51 -7.02
N SER A 127 -1.76 -4.32 -6.58
CA SER A 127 -1.18 -3.33 -7.49
C SER A 127 0.08 -3.88 -8.12
N LEU A 128 0.13 -3.88 -9.44
CA LEU A 128 1.31 -4.28 -10.17
C LEU A 128 2.28 -3.09 -10.24
N TYR A 129 3.53 -3.33 -9.91
CA TYR A 129 4.58 -2.32 -9.97
C TYR A 129 5.81 -2.89 -10.65
N ARG A 130 6.60 -1.99 -11.22
CA ARG A 130 7.91 -2.28 -11.77
C ARG A 130 8.86 -1.16 -11.38
N LEU A 131 9.97 -1.50 -10.73
CA LEU A 131 11.06 -0.54 -10.58
C LEU A 131 11.66 -0.30 -11.96
N GLU A 132 11.87 0.96 -12.33
CA GLU A 132 12.39 1.33 -13.65
C GLU A 132 13.85 1.77 -13.55
N ARG A 133 14.19 2.50 -12.48
CA ARG A 133 15.49 3.17 -12.42
C ARG A 133 15.87 3.61 -11.02
N LEU A 134 17.16 3.45 -10.72
CA LEU A 134 17.83 4.10 -9.59
C LEU A 134 18.77 5.17 -10.14
N SER A 135 18.59 6.42 -9.75
CA SER A 135 19.43 7.55 -10.16
C SER A 135 19.95 8.32 -8.96
N SER A 136 21.04 9.07 -9.15
CA SER A 136 21.49 10.07 -8.20
C SER A 136 21.06 11.48 -8.60
N ARG A 137 21.06 12.39 -7.62
CA ARG A 137 20.84 13.83 -7.81
C ARG A 137 21.76 14.63 -6.89
N TYR A 138 22.20 15.77 -7.38
CA TYR A 138 22.86 16.81 -6.62
C TYR A 138 21.83 17.78 -6.05
N SER A 139 22.12 18.28 -4.86
CA SER A 139 21.28 19.25 -4.17
C SER A 139 21.35 20.64 -4.83
N GLU A 140 22.52 21.01 -5.36
CA GLU A 140 22.74 22.27 -6.05
C GLU A 140 22.44 22.16 -7.55
N ALA A 141 21.68 23.13 -8.07
CA ALA A 141 21.23 23.11 -9.46
C ALA A 141 22.36 23.30 -10.48
N GLU A 142 23.38 24.13 -10.17
CA GLU A 142 24.54 24.29 -11.06
C GLU A 142 25.40 23.03 -11.09
N GLN A 143 25.58 22.38 -9.94
CA GLN A 143 26.28 21.11 -9.87
C GLN A 143 25.53 20.00 -10.63
N GLU A 144 24.20 19.91 -10.49
CA GLU A 144 23.38 18.93 -11.23
C GLU A 144 23.48 19.11 -12.76
N ARG A 145 23.77 20.32 -13.25
CA ARG A 145 23.94 20.60 -14.69
C ARG A 145 25.28 20.14 -15.23
N GLU A 146 26.35 20.30 -14.47
CA GLU A 146 27.72 20.11 -14.94
C GLU A 146 28.34 18.78 -14.50
N ALA A 147 27.93 18.26 -13.34
CA ALA A 147 28.51 17.08 -12.73
C ALA A 147 27.95 15.77 -13.32
N PRO A 148 28.74 14.69 -13.34
CA PRO A 148 28.27 13.39 -13.81
C PRO A 148 27.23 12.81 -12.85
N ARG A 149 26.02 12.56 -13.36
CA ARG A 149 24.97 11.82 -12.62
C ARG A 149 25.03 10.32 -12.89
N SER A 150 24.73 9.52 -11.87
CA SER A 150 24.58 8.06 -12.00
C SER A 150 23.14 7.71 -12.30
N VAL A 151 22.92 6.89 -13.33
CA VAL A 151 21.59 6.43 -13.72
C VAL A 151 21.66 4.95 -14.10
N HIS A 152 21.03 4.11 -13.28
CA HIS A 152 21.00 2.66 -13.45
C HIS A 152 19.58 2.19 -13.75
N ALA A 153 19.39 1.58 -14.91
CA ALA A 153 18.10 0.97 -15.25
C ALA A 153 17.88 -0.27 -14.38
N LEU A 154 16.72 -0.33 -13.73
CA LEU A 154 16.25 -1.49 -12.99
C LEU A 154 15.29 -2.20 -13.94
N GLY A 155 15.70 -3.28 -14.60
CA GLY A 155 14.83 -3.88 -15.60
C GLY A 155 15.22 -5.28 -16.02
N ALA A 156 14.48 -6.28 -15.52
CA ALA A 156 13.56 -7.09 -16.32
C ALA A 156 13.01 -8.23 -15.43
N GLN A 157 11.75 -8.13 -14.97
CA GLN A 157 11.03 -9.31 -14.47
C GLN A 157 10.11 -9.87 -15.57
N ALA A 158 9.95 -11.19 -15.53
CA ALA A 158 9.55 -12.14 -16.58
C ALA A 158 8.13 -12.00 -17.18
N PHE A 159 7.41 -10.90 -16.92
CA PHE A 159 6.09 -10.72 -17.50
C PHE A 159 6.19 -10.14 -18.91
N PRO A 160 5.39 -10.61 -19.89
CA PRO A 160 5.18 -9.85 -21.11
C PRO A 160 4.74 -8.45 -20.67
N ASP A 161 5.39 -7.41 -21.18
CA ASP A 161 5.20 -6.04 -20.72
C ASP A 161 3.71 -5.68 -20.80
N LEU A 162 3.01 -5.75 -19.66
CA LEU A 162 1.56 -5.52 -19.57
C LEU A 162 1.22 -4.11 -20.05
N TRP A 163 2.20 -3.20 -20.01
CA TRP A 163 2.11 -1.87 -20.60
C TRP A 163 2.12 -1.89 -22.14
N THR A 164 2.95 -2.75 -22.75
CA THR A 164 2.90 -3.00 -24.20
C THR A 164 1.60 -3.70 -24.58
N LEU A 165 1.15 -4.68 -23.78
CA LEU A 165 -0.13 -5.36 -24.01
C LEU A 165 -1.33 -4.41 -23.90
N ARG A 166 -1.35 -3.49 -22.92
CA ARG A 166 -2.37 -2.44 -22.79
C ARG A 166 -2.35 -1.47 -23.95
N ARG A 167 -1.17 -1.07 -24.42
CA ARG A 167 -1.04 -0.20 -25.60
C ARG A 167 -1.54 -0.88 -26.88
N GLN A 168 -1.29 -2.18 -27.02
CA GLN A 168 -1.71 -2.96 -28.18
C GLN A 168 -3.20 -3.35 -28.14
N PHE A 169 -3.75 -3.60 -26.94
CA PHE A 169 -5.11 -4.14 -26.75
C PHE A 169 -5.94 -3.34 -25.73
N PRO A 170 -6.14 -2.02 -25.93
CA PRO A 170 -6.82 -1.17 -24.95
C PRO A 170 -8.28 -1.61 -24.70
N GLN A 171 -8.95 -2.13 -25.73
CA GLN A 171 -10.34 -2.60 -25.67
C GLN A 171 -10.55 -3.86 -24.81
N TYR A 172 -9.50 -4.68 -24.63
CA TYR A 172 -9.56 -5.90 -23.81
C TYR A 172 -9.05 -5.70 -22.37
N LEU A 173 -8.46 -4.53 -22.08
CA LEU A 173 -7.84 -4.18 -20.79
C LEU A 173 -8.55 -2.98 -20.13
N GLY A 174 -9.87 -2.86 -20.32
CA GLY A 174 -10.71 -1.78 -19.75
C GLY A 174 -10.78 -1.75 -18.21
N PHE A 175 -10.27 -2.80 -17.56
CA PHE A 175 -10.13 -2.92 -16.12
C PHE A 175 -8.80 -2.37 -15.58
N VAL A 176 -7.99 -1.69 -16.39
CA VAL A 176 -6.78 -0.98 -15.94
C VAL A 176 -7.05 0.53 -15.93
N ASP A 177 -6.82 1.18 -14.80
CA ASP A 177 -7.24 2.55 -14.50
C ASP A 177 -6.23 3.58 -15.00
N ALA A 178 -4.98 3.43 -14.55
CA ALA A 178 -3.91 4.39 -14.79
C ALA A 178 -2.55 3.70 -14.95
N ASP A 179 -1.70 4.35 -15.73
CA ASP A 179 -0.28 4.09 -15.88
C ASP A 179 0.45 5.40 -15.55
N PHE A 180 1.17 5.43 -14.45
CA PHE A 180 1.93 6.62 -14.04
C PHE A 180 3.25 6.21 -13.38
N GLY A 181 4.23 7.10 -13.53
CA GLY A 181 5.49 7.00 -12.81
C GLY A 181 5.33 7.54 -11.40
N SER A 182 5.89 6.84 -10.43
CA SER A 182 6.08 7.35 -9.07
C SER A 182 7.56 7.30 -8.75
N GLY A 183 8.10 8.41 -8.27
CA GLY A 183 9.49 8.53 -7.88
C GLY A 183 9.59 9.04 -6.45
N VAL A 184 10.58 8.54 -5.72
CA VAL A 184 10.91 9.03 -4.37
C VAL A 184 12.40 9.24 -4.25
N TYR A 185 12.80 10.24 -3.47
CA TYR A 185 14.21 10.58 -3.26
C TYR A 185 14.50 10.87 -1.80
N LEU A 186 15.70 10.52 -1.36
CA LEU A 186 16.27 10.84 -0.04
C LEU A 186 17.77 11.07 -0.15
N PRO A 187 18.40 11.71 0.85
CA PRO A 187 19.84 11.97 0.82
C PRO A 187 20.65 10.67 0.84
N LEU A 188 21.86 10.76 0.30
CA LEU A 188 22.90 9.74 0.41
C LEU A 188 23.75 10.07 1.64
N ILE A 189 23.51 9.34 2.73
CA ILE A 189 24.24 9.51 3.99
C ILE A 189 24.93 8.18 4.31
N ASP A 190 26.20 8.25 4.73
CA ASP A 190 26.94 7.06 5.10
C ASP A 190 26.26 6.27 6.23
N GLY A 191 26.13 4.96 6.06
CA GLY A 191 25.48 4.07 7.01
C GLY A 191 23.96 4.15 7.06
N ALA A 192 23.32 4.99 6.23
CA ALA A 192 21.87 5.09 6.18
C ALA A 192 21.23 3.86 5.53
N ARG A 193 20.08 3.45 6.07
CA ARG A 193 19.22 2.41 5.52
C ARG A 193 17.81 2.95 5.29
N TYR A 194 17.32 2.81 4.07
CA TYR A 194 15.99 3.25 3.66
C TYR A 194 15.11 2.06 3.33
N ARG A 195 13.82 2.17 3.67
CA ARG A 195 12.77 1.27 3.22
C ARG A 195 11.88 2.03 2.26
N VAL A 196 11.63 1.45 1.08
CA VAL A 196 10.71 1.98 0.09
C VAL A 196 9.51 1.05 0.01
N SER A 197 8.34 1.63 0.20
CA SER A 197 7.05 0.97 0.11
C SER A 197 6.19 1.61 -0.97
N LEU A 198 5.27 0.83 -1.53
CA LEU A 198 4.23 1.30 -2.43
C LEU A 198 2.96 1.50 -1.63
N GLY A 199 2.51 2.75 -1.58
CA GLY A 199 1.22 3.09 -1.02
C GLY A 199 0.07 2.54 -1.88
N PRO A 200 -1.10 2.29 -1.30
CA PRO A 200 -2.26 1.70 -1.98
C PRO A 200 -2.84 2.57 -3.11
N ARG A 201 -2.50 3.87 -3.16
CA ARG A 201 -2.82 4.76 -4.29
C ARG A 201 -1.80 4.68 -5.44
N GLY A 202 -0.74 3.90 -5.28
CA GLY A 202 0.34 3.68 -6.25
C GLY A 202 1.50 4.67 -6.15
N GLY A 203 1.61 5.42 -5.05
CA GLY A 203 2.77 6.30 -4.79
C GLY A 203 3.86 5.55 -4.03
N LEU A 204 5.12 5.68 -4.44
CA LEU A 204 6.27 5.26 -3.66
C LEU A 204 6.42 6.17 -2.44
N VAL A 205 6.73 5.56 -1.31
CA VAL A 205 7.05 6.25 -0.06
C VAL A 205 8.35 5.65 0.46
N ALA A 206 9.30 6.50 0.81
CA ALA A 206 10.57 6.07 1.37
C ALA A 206 10.74 6.63 2.78
N ARG A 207 11.22 5.79 3.68
CA ARG A 207 11.36 6.08 5.11
C ARG A 207 12.68 5.52 5.64
N PRO A 208 13.21 6.07 6.75
CA PRO A 208 14.30 5.42 7.46
C PRO A 208 13.89 4.00 7.86
N ALA A 209 14.78 3.04 7.63
CA ALA A 209 14.56 1.64 8.00
C ALA A 209 14.88 1.36 9.47
N ASP A 210 15.61 2.26 10.13
CA ASP A 210 16.01 2.17 11.53
C ASP A 210 16.17 3.55 12.19
N ALA A 211 16.23 3.56 13.53
CA ALA A 211 16.38 4.78 14.33
C ALA A 211 17.74 5.47 14.13
N GLN A 212 18.76 4.75 13.66
CA GLN A 212 20.06 5.34 13.32
C GLN A 212 19.90 6.25 12.09
N THR A 213 19.24 5.76 11.05
CA THR A 213 18.98 6.52 9.83
C THR A 213 18.08 7.71 10.09
N GLU A 214 17.09 7.57 10.98
CA GLU A 214 16.24 8.69 11.40
C GLU A 214 17.05 9.83 12.03
N ARG A 215 18.02 9.51 12.90
CA ARG A 215 18.93 10.51 13.48
C ARG A 215 19.83 11.14 12.41
N LEU A 216 20.38 10.33 11.51
CA LEU A 216 21.21 10.82 10.41
C LEU A 216 20.45 11.81 9.52
N LEU A 217 19.17 11.55 9.25
CA LEU A 217 18.31 12.48 8.51
C LEU A 217 18.07 13.77 9.29
N GLN A 218 17.77 13.70 10.59
CA GLN A 218 17.59 14.87 11.45
C GLN A 218 18.85 15.75 11.50
N ASP A 219 20.03 15.14 11.66
CA ASP A 219 21.32 15.82 11.66
C ASP A 219 21.61 16.50 10.31
N ALA A 220 21.21 15.84 9.21
CA ALA A 220 21.27 16.38 7.85
C ALA A 220 20.14 17.38 7.53
N ARG A 221 19.22 17.65 8.47
CA ARG A 221 18.04 18.52 8.33
C ARG A 221 17.08 18.09 7.22
N TRP A 222 16.84 16.78 7.12
CA TRP A 222 15.88 16.14 6.22
C TRP A 222 14.66 15.58 6.93
#